data_AF-A0A1A8NWT1-F1
#
_entry.id   AF-A0A1A8NWT1-F1
#
_cell.length_a   1.000
_cell.length_b   1.000
_cell.length_c   1.000
_cell.angle_alpha   90.00
_cell.angle_beta   90.00
_cell.angle_gamma   90.00
#
_symmetry.space_group_name_H-M   'P 1'
#
loop_
_entity.id
_entity.type
_entity.pdbx_description
1 polymer ?
#
loop_
_entity_poly.entity_id
_entity_poly.type
_entity_poly.pdbx_seq_one_letter_code
_entity_poly.pdbx_strand_id
1 'polypeptide(L)'
;DKIIALRKSIQPTRAGKDGGHPRRAHPTEPDTMEVTQRKEIQDVPVMRGIMVAWNWVKENQKHFAGKVIPPDIISMDEDDAAMAITMQELFMTTHDMDRDEDEIQSPFIFIFSNKDDMEFFMHEIRDKRDIRVSCMCNTD
;
A
#
# COMPACT_ATOMS: atom_id res chain seq x y z
N ASP A 1 12.06 -0.76 25.89
CA ASP A 1 13.35 -1.49 26.03
C ASP A 1 13.21 -2.91 26.56
N LYS A 2 13.06 -3.91 25.68
CA LYS A 2 13.50 -5.30 25.96
C LYS A 2 14.01 -5.95 24.67
N ILE A 3 15.31 -5.77 24.46
CA ILE A 3 16.10 -6.36 23.38
C ILE A 3 16.13 -7.89 23.53
N ILE A 4 16.03 -8.54 22.37
CA ILE A 4 15.92 -9.98 22.12
C ILE A 4 17.11 -10.75 22.70
N ALA A 5 16.79 -11.87 23.36
CA ALA A 5 17.74 -12.78 23.96
C ALA A 5 18.49 -13.63 22.91
N LEU A 6 19.81 -13.64 23.05
CA LEU A 6 20.78 -14.46 22.36
C LEU A 6 20.69 -15.95 22.76
N ARG A 7 20.64 -16.88 21.79
CA ARG A 7 21.04 -18.30 21.93
C ARG A 7 21.36 -18.87 20.54
N LYS A 8 22.63 -19.00 20.14
CA LYS A 8 23.69 -20.00 20.46
C LYS A 8 23.72 -21.21 19.50
N SER A 9 24.87 -21.28 18.81
CA SER A 9 25.73 -22.45 18.58
C SER A 9 25.29 -23.53 17.59
N ILE A 10 26.16 -23.80 16.59
CA ILE A 10 26.92 -25.06 16.42
C ILE A 10 27.92 -24.84 15.26
N GLN A 11 29.21 -25.13 15.48
CA GLN A 11 30.17 -25.45 14.40
C GLN A 11 30.26 -26.97 14.27
N PRO A 12 30.61 -27.55 13.09
CA PRO A 12 31.99 -28.06 12.98
C PRO A 12 32.60 -28.09 11.54
N THR A 13 33.88 -27.71 11.47
CA THR A 13 35.07 -28.48 10.98
C THR A 13 35.10 -29.20 9.60
N ARG A 14 36.18 -28.86 8.85
CA ARG A 14 37.10 -29.69 7.98
C ARG A 14 36.72 -30.14 6.54
N ALA A 15 37.62 -29.71 5.63
CA ALA A 15 38.33 -30.45 4.56
C ALA A 15 37.60 -31.10 3.35
N GLY A 16 38.08 -30.79 2.13
CA GLY A 16 38.16 -31.77 1.02
C GLY A 16 37.56 -31.39 -0.33
N LYS A 17 38.46 -31.05 -1.29
CA LYS A 17 38.53 -31.33 -2.74
C LYS A 17 37.30 -31.69 -3.61
N ASP A 18 37.42 -31.17 -4.84
CA ASP A 18 37.02 -31.68 -6.17
C ASP A 18 35.58 -31.50 -6.67
N GLY A 19 35.48 -30.88 -7.86
CA GLY A 19 34.57 -31.31 -8.92
C GLY A 19 33.42 -30.37 -9.33
N GLY A 20 33.58 -29.68 -10.46
CA GLY A 20 32.60 -29.72 -11.56
C GLY A 20 31.35 -28.82 -11.56
N HIS A 21 31.25 -28.06 -12.66
CA HIS A 21 30.03 -27.55 -13.34
C HIS A 21 29.39 -26.21 -12.92
N PRO A 22 28.84 -25.47 -13.90
CA PRO A 22 28.69 -24.01 -13.86
C PRO A 22 27.49 -23.59 -13.02
N ARG A 23 27.68 -22.54 -12.21
CA ARG A 23 26.60 -21.94 -11.43
C ARG A 23 25.54 -21.37 -12.37
N ARG A 24 24.39 -22.03 -12.43
CA ARG A 24 23.12 -21.39 -12.78
C ARG A 24 22.91 -20.24 -11.78
N ALA A 25 22.70 -19.03 -12.28
CA ALA A 25 22.19 -17.94 -11.48
C ALA A 25 20.81 -18.36 -10.95
N HIS A 26 20.72 -18.56 -9.63
CA HIS A 26 19.43 -18.71 -8.96
C HIS A 26 18.74 -17.33 -8.90
N PRO A 27 17.40 -17.28 -8.97
CA PRO A 27 16.67 -16.04 -8.79
C PRO A 27 16.92 -15.54 -7.37
N THR A 28 17.26 -14.27 -7.22
CA THR A 28 17.30 -13.59 -5.92
C THR A 28 15.93 -13.72 -5.28
N GLU A 29 15.81 -14.57 -4.26
CA GLU A 29 14.61 -14.59 -3.41
C GLU A 29 14.46 -13.18 -2.83
N PRO A 30 13.27 -12.54 -2.94
CA PRO A 30 13.07 -11.24 -2.32
C PRO A 30 13.29 -11.39 -0.81
N ASP A 31 14.11 -10.50 -0.26
CA ASP A 31 14.51 -10.54 1.14
C ASP A 31 13.27 -10.64 2.02
N THR A 32 13.26 -11.58 2.96
CA THR A 32 12.09 -11.92 3.77
C THR A 32 11.55 -10.71 4.58
N MET A 33 12.36 -9.66 4.71
CA MET A 33 12.00 -8.39 5.35
C MET A 33 11.06 -7.52 4.48
N GLU A 34 11.24 -7.46 3.16
CA GLU A 34 10.36 -6.71 2.23
C GLU A 34 8.95 -7.32 2.15
N VAL A 35 8.87 -8.65 2.16
CA VAL A 35 7.58 -9.36 2.09
C VAL A 35 6.74 -9.16 3.36
N THR A 36 7.40 -8.93 4.50
CA THR A 36 6.72 -8.76 5.79
C THR A 36 6.14 -7.36 5.93
N GLN A 37 6.90 -6.31 5.57
CA GLN A 37 6.45 -4.91 5.69
C GLN A 37 5.31 -4.57 4.73
N ARG A 38 5.35 -5.05 3.48
CA ARG A 38 4.23 -4.88 2.52
C ARG A 38 2.91 -5.45 3.02
N LYS A 39 2.95 -6.56 3.76
CA LYS A 39 1.75 -7.14 4.37
C LYS A 39 1.22 -6.26 5.49
N GLU A 40 2.11 -5.73 6.34
CA GLU A 40 1.73 -4.86 7.46
C GLU A 40 1.04 -3.57 6.99
N ILE A 41 1.53 -2.95 5.91
CA ILE A 41 0.90 -1.76 5.31
C ILE A 41 -0.50 -2.06 4.75
N GLN A 42 -0.68 -3.21 4.08
CA GLN A 42 -1.98 -3.62 3.54
C GLN A 42 -3.01 -3.94 4.63
N ASP A 43 -2.58 -4.21 5.85
CA ASP A 43 -3.44 -4.46 7.01
C ASP A 43 -3.88 -3.18 7.74
N VAL A 44 -3.49 -1.99 7.28
CA VAL A 44 -3.98 -0.73 7.83
C VAL A 44 -5.41 -0.45 7.31
N PRO A 45 -6.37 -0.01 8.15
CA PRO A 45 -7.77 0.17 7.74
C PRO A 45 -7.95 1.02 6.47
N VAL A 46 -7.23 2.14 6.35
CA VAL A 46 -7.30 3.02 5.17
C VAL A 46 -6.81 2.29 3.90
N MET A 47 -5.70 1.56 4.00
CA MET A 47 -5.15 0.80 2.88
C MET A 47 -6.05 -0.35 2.47
N ARG A 48 -6.66 -1.07 3.42
CA ARG A 48 -7.66 -2.10 3.10
C ARG A 48 -8.82 -1.52 2.30
N GLY A 49 -9.36 -0.38 2.73
CA GLY A 49 -10.46 0.29 2.03
C GLY A 49 -10.08 0.66 0.59
N ILE A 50 -8.91 1.27 0.42
CA ILE A 50 -8.35 1.65 -0.89
C ILE A 50 -8.15 0.42 -1.79
N MET A 51 -7.56 -0.66 -1.28
CA MET A 51 -7.28 -1.86 -2.08
C MET A 51 -8.57 -2.55 -2.53
N VAL A 52 -9.58 -2.65 -1.67
CA VAL A 52 -10.88 -3.22 -2.03
C VAL A 52 -11.57 -2.34 -3.07
N ALA A 53 -11.60 -1.02 -2.86
CA ALA A 53 -12.21 -0.09 -3.80
C ALA A 53 -11.50 -0.10 -5.16
N TRP A 54 -10.17 -0.13 -5.18
CA TRP A 54 -9.39 -0.17 -6.42
C TRP A 54 -9.58 -1.48 -7.18
N ASN A 55 -9.63 -2.62 -6.47
CA ASN A 55 -9.97 -3.90 -7.10
C ASN A 55 -11.36 -3.86 -7.75
N TRP A 56 -12.34 -3.27 -7.06
CA TRP A 56 -13.68 -3.09 -7.62
C TRP A 56 -13.68 -2.21 -8.87
N VAL A 57 -12.94 -1.09 -8.89
CA VAL A 57 -12.81 -0.24 -10.09
C VAL A 57 -12.27 -1.06 -11.27
N LYS A 58 -11.20 -1.84 -11.06
CA LYS A 58 -10.61 -2.69 -12.11
C LYS A 58 -11.61 -3.68 -12.69
N GLU A 59 -12.44 -4.29 -11.85
CA GLU A 59 -13.48 -5.24 -12.28
C GLU A 59 -14.65 -4.56 -13.02
N ASN A 60 -14.89 -3.27 -12.75
CA ASN A 60 -16.02 -2.51 -13.25
C ASN A 60 -15.63 -1.40 -14.24
N GLN A 61 -14.40 -1.43 -14.80
CA GLN A 61 -13.88 -0.38 -15.69
C GLN A 61 -14.82 -0.02 -16.85
N LYS A 62 -15.52 -1.02 -17.40
CA LYS A 62 -16.48 -0.83 -18.51
C LYS A 62 -17.70 0.03 -18.17
N HIS A 63 -17.96 0.28 -16.88
CA HIS A 63 -19.09 1.09 -16.41
C HIS A 63 -18.73 2.57 -16.27
N PHE A 64 -17.44 2.90 -16.33
CA PHE A 64 -16.96 4.28 -16.26
C PHE A 64 -16.87 4.86 -17.67
N ALA A 65 -17.38 6.08 -17.84
CA ALA A 65 -17.25 6.82 -19.10
C ALA A 65 -15.86 7.46 -19.25
N GLY A 66 -15.23 7.83 -18.13
CA GLY A 66 -13.94 8.48 -18.03
C GLY A 66 -12.87 7.62 -17.37
N LYS A 67 -11.66 8.19 -17.30
CA LYS A 67 -10.54 7.57 -16.61
C LYS A 67 -10.70 7.72 -15.10
N VAL A 68 -10.40 6.64 -14.38
CA VAL A 68 -10.20 6.65 -12.93
C VAL A 68 -8.70 6.51 -12.66
N ILE A 69 -8.14 7.43 -11.90
CA ILE A 69 -6.75 7.40 -11.45
C ILE A 69 -6.76 6.85 -10.01
N PRO A 70 -5.98 5.79 -9.72
CA PRO A 70 -5.87 5.26 -8.36
C PRO A 70 -5.14 6.26 -7.44
N PRO A 71 -5.35 6.17 -6.12
CA PRO A 71 -4.54 6.87 -5.14
C PRO A 71 -3.05 6.59 -5.30
N ASP A 72 -2.21 7.63 -5.17
CA ASP A 72 -0.76 7.53 -5.36
C ASP A 72 -0.11 6.53 -4.39
N ILE A 73 -0.67 6.38 -3.17
CA ILE A 73 -0.21 5.44 -2.14
C ILE A 73 -0.11 3.99 -2.63
N ILE A 74 -0.84 3.61 -3.69
CA ILE A 74 -0.78 2.26 -4.29
C ILE A 74 0.55 2.04 -5.02
N SER A 75 1.18 3.11 -5.52
CA SER A 75 2.43 3.07 -6.29
C SER A 75 3.65 3.66 -5.57
N MET A 76 3.45 4.22 -4.37
CA MET A 76 4.55 4.71 -3.53
C MET A 76 5.45 3.55 -3.08
N ASP A 77 6.72 3.87 -2.83
CA ASP A 77 7.60 2.93 -2.16
C ASP A 77 7.18 2.72 -0.70
N GLU A 78 7.75 1.69 -0.08
CA GLU A 78 7.32 1.24 1.25
C GLU A 78 7.59 2.28 2.34
N ASP A 79 8.74 2.95 2.29
CA ASP A 79 9.14 3.93 3.30
C ASP A 79 8.23 5.16 3.20
N ASP A 80 8.02 5.68 2.00
CA ASP A 80 7.14 6.82 1.75
C ASP A 80 5.68 6.48 2.07
N ALA A 81 5.21 5.27 1.73
CA ALA A 81 3.86 4.83 2.05
C ALA A 81 3.64 4.69 3.56
N ALA A 82 4.61 4.11 4.28
CA ALA A 82 4.55 3.98 5.74
C ALA A 82 4.50 5.36 6.42
N MET A 83 5.29 6.33 5.92
CA MET A 83 5.24 7.71 6.41
C MET A 83 3.89 8.36 6.15
N ALA A 84 3.36 8.27 4.93
CA ALA A 84 2.07 8.84 4.57
C ALA A 84 0.93 8.27 5.44
N ILE A 85 0.94 6.95 5.67
CA ILE A 85 -0.05 6.29 6.54
C ILE A 85 0.07 6.75 7.98
N THR A 86 1.29 6.81 8.51
CA THR A 86 1.54 7.29 9.88
C THR A 86 1.04 8.73 10.04
N MET A 87 1.29 9.58 9.04
CA MET A 87 0.82 10.96 9.02
C MET A 87 -0.71 11.05 8.97
N GLN A 88 -1.37 10.21 8.18
CA GLN A 88 -2.83 10.12 8.10
C GLN A 88 -3.44 9.70 9.45
N GLU A 89 -2.88 8.68 10.11
CA GLU A 89 -3.36 8.22 11.42
C GLU A 89 -3.17 9.28 12.52
N LEU A 90 -2.04 9.98 12.50
CA LEU A 90 -1.78 11.10 13.41
C LEU A 90 -2.78 12.23 13.15
N PHE A 91 -3.01 12.61 11.90
CA PHE A 91 -3.97 13.66 11.53
C PHE A 91 -5.38 13.36 12.06
N MET A 92 -5.86 12.12 11.89
CA MET A 92 -7.17 11.69 12.39
C MET A 92 -7.30 11.73 13.91
N THR A 93 -6.18 11.62 14.65
CA THR A 93 -6.19 11.51 16.12
C THR A 93 -5.89 12.80 16.84
N THR A 94 -5.04 13.67 16.29
CA THR A 94 -4.57 14.86 17.00
C THR A 94 -5.31 16.15 16.64
N HIS A 95 -5.91 16.27 15.44
CA HIS A 95 -6.59 17.48 14.93
C HIS A 95 -5.81 18.82 15.09
N ASP A 96 -4.53 18.75 15.48
CA ASP A 96 -3.71 19.88 15.95
C ASP A 96 -2.34 19.79 15.27
N MET A 97 -2.38 19.77 13.94
CA MET A 97 -1.19 19.82 13.10
C MET A 97 -1.30 21.07 12.24
N ASP A 98 -0.32 21.98 12.34
CA ASP A 98 -0.11 23.10 11.40
C ASP A 98 0.23 22.64 9.96
N ARG A 99 0.05 21.35 9.66
CA ARG A 99 0.33 20.74 8.36
C ARG A 99 -0.87 20.91 7.46
N ASP A 100 -0.59 21.03 6.17
CA ASP A 100 -1.61 21.13 5.15
C ASP A 100 -2.42 19.83 5.08
N GLU A 101 -3.72 19.91 5.35
CA GLU A 101 -4.65 18.78 5.25
C GLU A 101 -4.63 18.18 3.84
N ASP A 102 -4.52 19.03 2.82
CA ASP A 102 -4.50 18.60 1.42
C ASP A 102 -3.25 17.76 1.13
N GLU A 103 -2.10 18.11 1.71
CA GLU A 103 -0.85 17.34 1.57
C GLU A 103 -0.95 15.96 2.23
N ILE A 104 -1.59 15.88 3.40
CA ILE A 104 -1.74 14.61 4.14
C ILE A 104 -2.74 13.68 3.43
N GLN A 105 -3.83 14.23 2.90
CA GLN A 105 -4.88 13.43 2.26
C GLN A 105 -4.58 13.06 0.81
N SER A 106 -3.85 13.90 0.07
CA SER A 106 -3.57 13.74 -1.37
C SER A 106 -3.17 12.32 -1.79
N PRO A 107 -2.26 11.61 -1.09
CA PRO A 107 -1.85 10.26 -1.48
C PRO A 107 -2.98 9.21 -1.47
N PHE A 108 -4.08 9.48 -0.77
CA PHE A 108 -5.18 8.55 -0.51
C PHE A 108 -6.43 8.81 -1.38
N ILE A 109 -6.37 9.74 -2.33
CA ILE A 109 -7.54 10.19 -3.10
C ILE A 109 -7.65 9.48 -4.45
N PHE A 110 -8.83 8.97 -4.77
CA PHE A 110 -9.18 8.56 -6.13
C PHE A 110 -9.53 9.79 -6.97
N ILE A 111 -8.96 9.91 -8.17
CA ILE A 111 -9.23 11.02 -9.07
C ILE A 111 -10.06 10.54 -10.25
N PHE A 112 -11.21 11.18 -10.46
CA PHE A 112 -12.13 10.91 -11.56
C PHE A 112 -12.12 12.07 -12.56
N SER A 113 -12.14 11.76 -13.85
CA SER A 113 -12.32 12.77 -14.91
C SER A 113 -13.79 13.16 -15.14
N ASN A 114 -14.74 12.44 -14.54
CA ASN A 114 -16.18 12.66 -14.70
C ASN A 114 -16.87 12.57 -13.33
N LYS A 115 -17.75 13.53 -13.06
CA LYS A 115 -18.51 13.61 -11.82
C LYS A 115 -19.54 12.48 -11.67
N ASP A 116 -20.22 12.08 -12.74
CA ASP A 116 -21.21 11.00 -12.71
C ASP A 116 -20.53 9.65 -12.37
N ASP A 117 -19.34 9.44 -12.91
CA ASP A 117 -18.50 8.27 -12.60
C ASP A 117 -18.07 8.26 -11.12
N MET A 118 -17.69 9.42 -10.58
CA MET A 118 -17.36 9.59 -9.16
C MET A 118 -18.58 9.31 -8.27
N GLU A 119 -19.75 9.86 -8.60
CA GLU A 119 -20.99 9.65 -7.84
C GLU A 119 -21.41 8.17 -7.86
N PHE A 120 -21.33 7.53 -9.03
CA PHE A 120 -21.56 6.10 -9.18
C PHE A 120 -20.61 5.27 -8.31
N PHE A 121 -19.31 5.59 -8.34
CA PHE A 121 -18.31 4.94 -7.51
C PHE A 121 -18.61 5.12 -6.01
N MET A 122 -18.92 6.35 -5.57
CA MET A 122 -19.24 6.62 -4.17
C MET A 122 -20.47 5.84 -3.73
N HIS A 123 -21.51 5.77 -4.56
CA HIS A 123 -22.69 4.98 -4.25
C HIS A 123 -22.38 3.49 -4.08
N GLU A 124 -21.56 2.93 -4.97
CA GLU A 124 -21.17 1.52 -4.91
C GLU A 124 -20.22 1.22 -3.74
N ILE A 125 -19.23 2.06 -3.50
CA ILE A 125 -18.18 1.79 -2.51
C ILE A 125 -18.61 2.24 -1.11
N ARG A 126 -19.08 3.48 -0.97
CA ARG A 126 -19.43 4.06 0.34
C ARG A 126 -20.79 3.59 0.80
N ASP A 127 -21.83 3.73 -0.03
CA ASP A 127 -23.20 3.48 0.45
C ASP A 127 -23.53 1.98 0.52
N LYS A 128 -23.15 1.20 -0.51
CA LYS A 128 -23.49 -0.24 -0.56
C LYS A 128 -22.52 -1.13 0.21
N ARG A 129 -21.24 -0.76 0.26
CA ARG A 129 -20.18 -1.60 0.85
C ARG A 129 -19.64 -1.06 2.18
N ASP A 130 -20.07 0.13 2.60
CA ASP A 130 -19.58 0.81 3.82
C ASP A 130 -18.05 0.96 3.85
N ILE A 131 -17.46 1.20 2.68
CA ILE A 131 -16.02 1.42 2.54
C ILE A 131 -15.76 2.92 2.48
N ARG A 132 -14.94 3.43 3.40
CA ARG A 132 -14.55 4.84 3.44
C ARG A 132 -13.30 5.07 2.59
N VAL A 133 -13.45 5.86 1.54
CA VAL A 133 -12.37 6.32 0.66
C VAL A 133 -12.61 7.78 0.28
N SER A 134 -11.54 8.51 0.02
CA SER A 134 -11.60 9.89 -0.46
C SER A 134 -11.55 9.93 -1.98
N CYS A 135 -12.32 10.85 -2.57
CA CYS A 135 -12.44 11.00 -4.01
C CYS A 135 -12.44 12.48 -4.38
N MET A 136 -11.93 12.80 -5.56
CA MET A 136 -12.11 14.10 -6.19
C MET A 136 -12.43 13.94 -7.66
N CYS A 137 -13.17 14.90 -8.21
CA CYS A 137 -13.35 15.03 -9.64
C CYS A 137 -12.41 16.14 -10.13
N ASN A 138 -11.42 15.79 -10.95
CA ASN A 138 -10.62 16.79 -11.65
C ASN A 138 -11.19 16.98 -13.05
N THR A 139 -11.79 18.15 -13.30
CA THR A 139 -12.44 18.49 -14.59
C THR A 139 -11.52 19.29 -15.53
N ASP A 140 -10.23 19.40 -15.22
CA ASP A 140 -9.23 20.08 -16.07
C ASP A 140 -9.07 19.46 -17.47
#